data_AF-A0A7D7GNY9-F1
#
_entry.id   AF-A0A7D7GNY9-F1
#
_cell.length_a   1.000
_cell.length_b   1.000
_cell.length_c   1.000
_cell.angle_alpha   90.00
_cell.angle_beta   90.00
_cell.angle_gamma   90.00
#
_symmetry.space_group_name_H-M   'P 1'
#
loop_
_entity.id
_entity.type
_entity.pdbx_description
1 polymer ?
#
loop_
_entity_poly.entity_id
_entity_poly.type
_entity_poly.pdbx_seq_one_letter_code
_entity_poly.pdbx_strand_id
1 'polypeptide(L)'
;MVFLKDIYGIKSMRETIKRVETDVAFRWFLNLPFSKPTPHYSTFSQNYSRRFQGTSVFEDIFNTIVHQAISHHLISGTALFTDSTHIKANANKNKFRNAVIEVVQERKRDLENEINAEREAIGKKPFHYTDKTISKTIKESTTDKESGYYHRDNKEKGFMYLDHRSVDGKHNLL
;
A
#
# COMPACT_ATOMS: atom_id res chain seq x y z
N MET A 1 19.19 2.30 17.23
CA MET A 1 19.66 1.74 15.95
C MET A 1 18.96 2.37 14.75
N VAL A 2 17.62 2.49 14.73
CA VAL A 2 16.90 3.21 13.66
C VAL A 2 17.46 4.63 13.49
N PHE A 3 17.68 5.36 14.59
CA PHE A 3 18.35 6.65 14.58
C PHE A 3 19.74 6.65 13.91
N LEU A 4 20.59 5.65 14.20
CA LEU A 4 21.89 5.50 13.56
C LEU A 4 21.76 5.19 12.06
N LYS A 5 20.79 4.35 11.69
CA LYS A 5 20.49 4.07 10.29
C LYS A 5 20.17 5.36 9.55
N ASP A 6 19.29 6.19 10.11
CA ASP A 6 18.78 7.36 9.42
C ASP A 6 19.81 8.51 9.39
N ILE A 7 20.54 8.77 10.49
CA ILE A 7 21.60 9.79 10.52
C ILE A 7 22.76 9.45 9.59
N TYR A 8 23.21 8.20 9.58
CA TYR A 8 24.34 7.78 8.76
C TYR A 8 23.91 7.35 7.35
N GLY A 9 22.63 7.49 7.00
CA GLY A 9 22.11 7.15 5.66
C GLY A 9 22.32 5.68 5.28
N ILE A 10 22.28 4.77 6.26
CA ILE A 10 22.52 3.34 6.03
C ILE A 10 21.31 2.71 5.34
N LYS A 11 21.55 1.97 4.26
CA LYS A 11 20.48 1.48 3.37
C LYS A 11 19.60 0.41 4.01
N SER A 12 20.11 -0.32 5.00
CA SER A 12 19.36 -1.40 5.63
C SER A 12 19.64 -1.56 7.12
N MET A 13 18.67 -2.11 7.85
CA MET A 13 18.85 -2.49 9.25
C MET A 13 19.89 -3.62 9.42
N ARG A 14 20.02 -4.52 8.44
CA ARG A 14 21.05 -5.57 8.44
C ARG A 14 22.45 -4.98 8.40
N GLU A 15 22.67 -4.03 7.50
CA GLU A 15 23.94 -3.30 7.39
C GLU A 15 24.21 -2.47 8.65
N THR A 16 23.17 -1.84 9.21
CA THR A 16 23.29 -1.09 10.46
C THR A 16 23.79 -2.00 11.59
N ILE A 17 23.23 -3.20 11.72
CA ILE A 17 23.65 -4.17 12.75
C ILE A 17 25.08 -4.66 12.52
N LYS A 18 25.45 -4.97 11.28
CA LYS A 18 26.82 -5.34 10.94
C LYS A 18 27.82 -4.24 11.32
N ARG A 19 27.42 -2.97 11.20
CA ARG A 19 28.23 -1.84 11.65
C ARG A 19 28.30 -1.74 13.17
N VAL A 20 27.20 -1.99 13.88
CA VAL A 20 27.19 -2.07 15.37
C VAL A 20 28.07 -3.21 15.91
N GLU A 21 28.33 -4.26 15.13
CA GLU A 21 29.23 -5.34 15.55
C GLU A 21 30.68 -4.86 15.66
N THR A 22 31.14 -4.00 14.75
CA THR A 22 32.54 -3.60 14.64
C THR A 22 32.84 -2.18 15.10
N ASP A 23 31.84 -1.29 15.06
CA ASP A 23 32.02 0.15 15.33
C ASP A 23 31.79 0.47 16.83
N VAL A 24 32.88 0.86 17.51
CA VAL A 24 32.88 1.23 18.94
C VAL A 24 31.92 2.38 19.22
N ALA A 25 31.84 3.39 18.34
CA ALA A 25 31.01 4.56 18.55
C ALA A 25 29.52 4.19 18.48
N PHE A 26 29.16 3.28 17.57
CA PHE A 26 27.79 2.79 17.44
C PHE A 26 27.37 1.99 18.67
N ARG A 27 28.27 1.14 19.19
CA ARG A 27 28.02 0.38 20.42
C ARG A 27 27.90 1.28 21.64
N TRP A 28 28.78 2.28 21.76
CA TRP A 28 28.72 3.26 22.83
C TRP A 28 27.40 4.05 22.79
N PHE A 29 26.97 4.53 21.62
CA PHE A 29 25.69 5.23 21.45
C PHE A 29 24.48 4.37 21.86
N LEU A 30 24.55 3.06 21.62
CA LEU A 30 23.49 2.11 21.96
C LEU A 30 23.59 1.57 23.39
N ASN A 31 24.58 2.01 24.17
CA ASN A 31 24.92 1.48 25.47
C ASN A 31 25.06 -0.06 25.45
N LEU A 32 25.69 -0.59 24.40
CA LEU A 32 25.85 -2.02 24.15
C LEU A 32 27.31 -2.45 24.38
N PRO A 33 27.64 -3.13 25.50
CA PRO A 33 29.01 -3.55 25.77
C PRO A 33 29.47 -4.61 24.78
N PHE A 34 30.77 -4.68 24.48
CA PHE A 34 31.35 -5.66 23.56
C PHE A 34 31.13 -7.12 23.97
N SER A 35 30.91 -7.38 25.26
CA SER A 35 30.60 -8.71 25.77
C SER A 35 29.21 -9.23 25.36
N LYS A 36 28.30 -8.36 24.91
CA LYS A 36 26.95 -8.75 24.49
C LYS A 36 26.84 -8.87 22.97
N PRO A 37 26.11 -9.87 22.44
CA PRO A 37 25.85 -9.94 21.01
C PRO A 37 24.96 -8.78 20.54
N THR A 38 25.06 -8.44 19.27
CA THR A 38 24.13 -7.51 18.62
C THR A 38 22.75 -8.15 18.45
N PRO A 39 21.66 -7.38 18.62
CA PRO A 39 20.31 -7.84 18.28
C PRO A 39 20.19 -8.27 16.82
N HIS A 40 19.35 -9.27 16.58
CA HIS A 40 19.04 -9.70 15.23
C HIS A 40 18.24 -8.61 14.47
N TYR A 41 18.39 -8.51 13.16
CA TYR A 41 17.74 -7.46 12.36
C TYR A 41 16.21 -7.50 12.43
N SER A 42 15.64 -8.69 12.61
CA SER A 42 14.19 -8.86 12.76
C SER A 42 13.66 -8.36 14.10
N THR A 43 14.51 -8.20 15.12
CA THR A 43 14.09 -7.77 16.46
C THR A 43 13.37 -6.44 16.41
N PHE A 44 13.82 -5.51 15.56
CA PHE A 44 13.18 -4.20 15.39
C PHE A 44 11.79 -4.32 14.76
N SER A 45 11.67 -5.02 13.63
CA SER A 45 10.37 -5.22 12.97
C SER A 45 9.38 -5.91 13.90
N GLN A 46 9.81 -6.96 14.60
CA GLN A 46 8.95 -7.67 15.56
C GLN A 46 8.57 -6.79 16.76
N ASN A 47 9.50 -5.98 17.27
CA ASN A 47 9.20 -5.05 18.37
C ASN A 47 8.19 -3.99 17.93
N TYR A 48 8.34 -3.43 16.73
CA TYR A 48 7.41 -2.45 16.17
C TYR A 48 6.01 -3.04 16.02
N SER A 49 5.91 -4.20 15.36
CA SER A 49 4.62 -4.87 15.15
C SER A 49 3.94 -5.25 16.46
N ARG A 50 4.68 -5.75 17.46
CA ARG A 50 4.10 -6.21 18.73
C ARG A 50 3.75 -5.06 19.69
N ARG A 51 4.63 -4.07 19.81
CA ARG A 51 4.47 -2.99 20.80
C ARG A 51 3.36 -2.01 20.43
N PHE A 52 3.19 -1.75 19.14
CA PHE A 52 2.22 -0.80 18.62
C PHE A 52 0.98 -1.49 18.02
N GLN A 53 0.86 -2.80 18.21
CA GLN A 53 -0.30 -3.55 17.76
C GLN A 53 -1.56 -2.99 18.41
N GLY A 54 -2.57 -2.67 17.60
CA GLY A 54 -3.85 -2.13 18.09
C GLY A 54 -3.77 -0.69 18.62
N THR A 55 -2.67 0.03 18.37
CA THR A 55 -2.54 1.45 18.73
C THR A 55 -2.73 2.33 17.49
N SER A 56 -3.27 3.53 17.68
CA SER A 56 -3.44 4.56 16.63
C SER A 56 -2.18 5.41 16.40
N VAL A 57 -1.09 5.16 17.13
CA VAL A 57 0.08 6.05 17.19
C VAL A 57 0.63 6.42 15.80
N PHE A 58 0.68 5.47 14.86
CA PHE A 58 1.17 5.76 13.50
C PHE A 58 0.23 6.65 12.71
N GLU A 59 -1.08 6.41 12.84
CA GLU A 59 -2.11 7.21 12.21
C GLU A 59 -2.11 8.63 12.80
N ASP A 60 -2.01 8.75 14.13
CA ASP A 60 -1.98 10.03 14.83
C ASP A 60 -0.74 10.85 14.42
N ILE A 61 0.43 10.23 14.35
CA ILE A 61 1.67 10.88 13.87
C ILE A 61 1.51 11.31 12.42
N PHE A 62 1.02 10.43 11.55
CA PHE A 62 0.82 10.73 10.13
C PHE A 62 -0.14 11.92 9.95
N ASN A 63 -1.32 11.87 10.59
CA ASN A 63 -2.31 12.94 10.54
C ASN A 63 -1.76 14.26 11.08
N THR A 64 -0.95 14.22 12.14
CA THR A 64 -0.29 15.42 12.67
C THR A 64 0.66 16.05 11.64
N ILE A 65 1.46 15.24 10.95
CA ILE A 65 2.37 15.72 9.90
C ILE A 65 1.58 16.29 8.72
N VAL A 66 0.51 15.62 8.31
CA VAL A 66 -0.38 16.08 7.23
C VAL A 66 -1.02 17.42 7.59
N HIS A 67 -1.55 17.56 8.81
CA HIS A 67 -2.13 18.82 9.29
C HIS A 67 -1.10 19.95 9.32
N GLN A 68 0.13 19.68 9.74
CA GLN A 68 1.22 20.66 9.69
C GLN A 68 1.52 21.07 8.23
N ALA A 69 1.59 20.11 7.32
CA ALA A 69 1.81 20.41 5.90
C ALA A 69 0.68 21.26 5.30
N ILE A 70 -0.58 21.00 5.67
CA ILE A 70 -1.73 21.82 5.27
C ILE A 70 -1.63 23.23 5.87
N SER A 71 -1.30 23.35 7.18
CA SER A 71 -1.18 24.65 7.84
C SER A 71 -0.07 25.52 7.24
N HIS A 72 1.00 24.88 6.75
CA HIS A 72 2.10 25.53 6.03
C HIS A 72 1.85 25.67 4.52
N HIS A 73 0.64 25.36 4.05
CA HIS A 73 0.20 25.47 2.65
C HIS A 73 1.05 24.62 1.69
N LEU A 74 1.63 23.53 2.18
CA LEU A 74 2.39 22.56 1.39
C LEU A 74 1.47 21.53 0.70
N ILE A 75 0.25 21.35 1.23
CA ILE A 75 -0.80 20.50 0.63
C ILE A 75 -1.99 21.41 0.32
N SER A 76 -2.49 21.35 -0.91
CA SER A 76 -3.64 22.15 -1.35
C SER A 76 -4.98 21.46 -1.14
N GLY A 77 -5.03 20.14 -1.34
CA GLY A 77 -6.25 19.35 -1.38
C GLY A 77 -7.10 19.55 -2.64
N THR A 78 -6.65 20.34 -3.63
CA THR A 78 -7.47 20.67 -4.81
C THR A 78 -7.30 19.67 -5.96
N ALA A 79 -6.11 19.12 -6.13
CA ALA A 79 -5.79 18.15 -7.17
C ALA A 79 -4.98 17.00 -6.57
N LEU A 80 -5.51 15.78 -6.72
CA LEU A 80 -4.84 14.55 -6.31
C LEU A 80 -4.46 13.75 -7.56
N PHE A 81 -3.21 13.32 -7.61
CA PHE A 81 -2.71 12.44 -8.66
C PHE A 81 -2.57 11.04 -8.09
N THR A 82 -3.32 10.09 -8.64
CA THR A 82 -3.24 8.69 -8.26
C THR A 82 -2.53 7.89 -9.35
N ASP A 83 -1.43 7.22 -8.99
CA ASP A 83 -0.77 6.24 -9.84
C ASP A 83 -0.96 4.82 -9.29
N SER A 84 -1.02 3.85 -10.19
CA SER A 84 -1.28 2.46 -9.84
C SER A 84 -0.14 1.57 -10.34
N THR A 85 0.58 0.95 -9.41
CA THR A 85 1.73 0.09 -9.71
C THR A 85 1.41 -1.37 -9.40
N HIS A 86 1.87 -2.28 -10.26
CA HIS A 86 1.79 -3.72 -10.00
C HIS A 86 3.07 -4.20 -9.33
N ILE A 87 2.94 -4.76 -8.13
CA ILE A 87 4.05 -5.32 -7.35
C ILE A 87 4.01 -6.84 -7.49
N LYS A 88 5.12 -7.45 -7.90
CA LYS A 88 5.20 -8.91 -8.08
C LYS A 88 5.00 -9.63 -6.75
N ALA A 89 4.02 -10.52 -6.71
CA ALA A 89 3.80 -11.39 -5.56
C ALA A 89 4.86 -12.50 -5.52
N ASN A 90 5.16 -13.01 -4.33
CA ASN A 90 6.05 -14.15 -4.18
C ASN A 90 5.30 -15.47 -4.43
N ALA A 91 4.72 -15.60 -5.63
CA ALA A 91 3.91 -16.73 -6.04
C ALA A 91 4.30 -17.24 -7.43
N ASN A 92 4.33 -18.56 -7.59
CA ASN A 92 4.71 -19.17 -8.86
C ASN A 92 3.56 -19.06 -9.88
N LYS A 93 3.82 -18.39 -11.00
CA LYS A 93 2.86 -18.16 -12.09
C LYS A 93 2.26 -19.43 -12.71
N ASN A 94 2.90 -20.59 -12.53
CA ASN A 94 2.44 -21.89 -13.04
C ASN A 94 1.68 -22.72 -12.00
N LYS A 95 1.68 -22.32 -10.72
CA LYS A 95 0.96 -23.01 -9.65
C LYS A 95 -0.30 -22.23 -9.28
N PHE A 96 -1.40 -22.58 -9.93
CA PHE A 96 -2.70 -21.93 -9.71
C PHE A 96 -3.84 -22.93 -9.85
N ARG A 97 -4.99 -22.57 -9.27
CA ARG A 97 -6.28 -23.22 -9.52
C ARG A 97 -7.21 -22.25 -10.23
N ASN A 98 -8.07 -22.77 -11.09
CA ASN A 98 -9.12 -21.95 -11.69
C ASN A 98 -10.27 -21.86 -10.68
N ALA A 99 -10.58 -20.65 -10.23
CA ALA A 99 -11.68 -20.38 -9.32
C ALA A 99 -12.74 -19.57 -10.07
N VAL A 100 -14.00 -19.96 -9.92
CA VAL A 100 -15.14 -19.18 -10.41
C VAL A 100 -15.57 -18.26 -9.27
N ILE A 101 -15.50 -16.95 -9.51
CA ILE A 101 -15.97 -15.95 -8.56
C ILE A 101 -17.18 -15.24 -9.15
N GLU A 102 -18.17 -15.03 -8.31
CA GLU A 102 -19.29 -14.15 -8.60
C GLU A 102 -18.90 -12.73 -8.19
N VAL A 103 -18.83 -11.84 -9.18
CA VAL A 103 -18.51 -10.44 -8.96
C VAL A 103 -19.74 -9.63 -9.31
N VAL A 104 -20.19 -8.80 -8.36
CA VAL A 104 -21.22 -7.80 -8.61
C VAL A 104 -20.62 -6.75 -9.54
N GLN A 105 -21.27 -6.50 -10.67
CA GLN A 105 -20.85 -5.47 -11.59
C GLN A 105 -20.98 -4.10 -10.91
N GLU A 106 -19.86 -3.38 -10.77
CA GLU A 106 -19.85 -2.05 -10.20
C GLU A 106 -20.68 -1.09 -11.07
N ARG A 107 -21.58 -0.34 -10.42
CA ARG A 107 -22.50 0.59 -11.07
C ARG A 107 -22.02 2.01 -10.94
N LYS A 108 -22.10 2.76 -12.04
CA LYS A 108 -21.80 4.20 -12.07
C LYS A 108 -23.08 4.97 -11.75
N ARG A 109 -23.45 4.99 -10.46
CA ARG A 109 -24.72 5.57 -10.00
C ARG A 109 -24.90 7.03 -10.42
N ASP A 110 -23.83 7.82 -10.38
CA ASP A 110 -23.90 9.23 -10.77
C ASP A 110 -24.28 9.38 -12.24
N LEU A 111 -23.65 8.60 -13.13
CA LEU A 111 -23.98 8.57 -14.55
C LEU A 111 -25.41 8.05 -14.80
N GLU A 112 -25.85 7.02 -14.05
CA GLU A 112 -27.21 6.49 -14.13
C GLU A 112 -28.26 7.55 -13.74
N ASN A 113 -27.96 8.36 -12.72
CA ASN A 113 -28.81 9.46 -12.27
C ASN A 113 -28.87 10.59 -13.30
N GLU A 114 -27.73 10.99 -13.88
CA GLU A 114 -27.67 11.99 -14.96
C GLU A 114 -28.51 11.58 -16.18
N ILE A 115 -28.36 10.33 -16.62
CA ILE A 115 -29.15 9.79 -17.74
C ILE A 115 -30.65 9.85 -17.43
N ASN A 116 -31.06 9.50 -16.21
CA ASN A 116 -32.47 9.54 -15.83
C ASN A 116 -33.01 10.98 -15.74
N ALA A 117 -32.22 11.93 -15.24
CA ALA A 117 -32.59 13.34 -15.21
C ALA A 117 -32.83 13.90 -16.63
N GLU A 118 -31.96 13.58 -17.60
CA GLU A 118 -32.16 13.97 -18.99
C GLU A 118 -33.41 13.33 -19.62
N ARG A 119 -33.70 12.07 -19.28
CA ARG A 119 -34.88 11.37 -19.79
C ARG A 119 -36.17 12.03 -19.30
N GLU A 120 -36.23 12.41 -18.03
CA GLU A 120 -37.37 13.12 -17.46
C GLU A 120 -37.55 14.50 -18.11
N ALA A 121 -36.47 15.22 -18.39
CA ALA A 121 -36.51 16.49 -19.12
C ALA A 121 -37.08 16.35 -20.55
N ILE A 122 -36.84 15.22 -21.21
CA ILE A 122 -37.38 14.89 -22.54
C ILE A 122 -38.78 14.23 -22.44
N GLY A 123 -39.35 14.08 -21.24
CA GLY A 123 -40.66 13.47 -21.01
C GLY A 123 -40.68 11.94 -21.20
N LYS A 124 -39.52 11.28 -21.17
CA LYS A 124 -39.38 9.82 -21.24
C LYS A 124 -39.33 9.23 -19.83
N LYS A 125 -39.82 8.00 -19.68
CA LYS A 125 -39.76 7.27 -18.42
C LYS A 125 -38.30 6.96 -18.01
N PRO A 126 -37.94 7.09 -16.73
CA PRO A 126 -36.61 6.77 -16.23
C PRO A 126 -36.32 5.27 -16.38
N PHE A 127 -35.04 4.93 -16.51
CA PHE A 127 -34.57 3.56 -16.50
C PHE A 127 -34.45 3.03 -15.07
N HIS A 128 -34.90 1.79 -14.87
CA HIS A 128 -34.63 1.05 -13.65
C HIS A 128 -33.39 0.18 -13.85
N TYR A 129 -32.33 0.51 -13.12
CA TYR A 129 -31.06 -0.21 -13.15
C TYR A 129 -31.01 -1.19 -11.98
N THR A 130 -30.73 -2.47 -12.28
CA THR A 130 -30.57 -3.54 -11.29
C THR A 130 -29.13 -4.00 -11.22
N ASP A 131 -28.73 -4.51 -10.06
CA ASP A 131 -27.41 -5.08 -9.87
C ASP A 131 -27.29 -6.38 -10.67
N LYS A 132 -26.21 -6.51 -11.43
CA LYS A 132 -25.92 -7.70 -12.23
C LYS A 132 -24.72 -8.40 -11.64
N THR A 133 -24.91 -9.66 -11.26
CA THR A 133 -23.81 -10.53 -10.85
C THR A 133 -23.26 -11.25 -12.06
N ILE A 134 -21.95 -11.18 -12.27
CA ILE A 134 -21.26 -11.85 -13.38
C ILE A 134 -20.31 -12.88 -12.79
N SER A 135 -20.41 -14.13 -13.25
CA SER A 135 -19.43 -15.17 -12.95
C SER A 135 -18.19 -14.98 -13.82
N LYS A 136 -17.01 -14.88 -13.21
CA LYS A 136 -15.73 -14.86 -13.93
C LYS A 136 -14.81 -15.95 -13.40
N THR A 137 -14.15 -16.65 -14.33
CA THR A 137 -13.09 -17.60 -13.99
C THR A 137 -11.77 -16.86 -13.86
N ILE A 138 -11.17 -16.89 -12.67
CA ILE A 138 -9.84 -16.33 -12.42
C ILE A 138 -8.82 -17.43 -12.13
N LYS A 139 -7.55 -17.10 -12.30
CA LYS A 139 -6.44 -17.90 -11.78
C LYS A 139 -6.15 -17.45 -10.36
N GLU A 140 -6.39 -18.32 -9.39
CA GLU A 140 -6.08 -18.10 -7.99
C GLU A 140 -4.78 -18.82 -7.64
N SER A 141 -3.84 -18.12 -7.02
CA SER A 141 -2.57 -18.69 -6.56
C SER A 141 -2.81 -19.68 -5.42
N THR A 142 -2.08 -20.80 -5.43
CA THR A 142 -2.12 -21.76 -4.31
C THR A 142 -1.26 -21.34 -3.13
N THR A 143 -0.31 -20.44 -3.33
CA THR A 143 0.62 -19.95 -2.30
C THR A 143 0.14 -18.64 -1.67
N ASP A 144 -0.55 -17.80 -2.44
CA ASP A 144 -0.86 -16.41 -2.05
C ASP A 144 -2.20 -15.97 -2.67
N LYS A 145 -3.29 -16.29 -1.98
CA LYS A 145 -4.66 -16.15 -2.49
C LYS A 145 -5.10 -14.70 -2.69
N GLU A 146 -4.44 -13.75 -2.04
CA GLU A 146 -4.75 -12.32 -2.15
C GLU A 146 -4.14 -11.68 -3.42
N SER A 147 -3.18 -12.36 -4.05
CA SER A 147 -2.57 -11.89 -5.30
C SER A 147 -3.47 -12.11 -6.51
N GLY A 148 -3.51 -11.14 -7.42
CA GLY A 148 -4.22 -11.23 -8.70
C GLY A 148 -3.31 -11.72 -9.83
N TYR A 149 -3.87 -12.46 -10.80
CA TYR A 149 -3.09 -12.85 -11.98
C TYR A 149 -3.06 -11.72 -13.03
N TYR A 150 -1.90 -11.11 -13.18
CA TYR A 150 -1.68 -10.00 -14.10
C TYR A 150 -1.29 -10.48 -15.51
N HIS A 151 -1.96 -9.91 -16.52
CA HIS A 151 -1.70 -10.15 -17.93
C HIS A 151 -1.84 -8.86 -18.73
N ARG A 152 -0.75 -8.37 -19.30
CA ARG A 152 -0.73 -7.24 -20.23
C ARG A 152 0.30 -7.49 -21.32
N ASP A 153 -0.03 -7.09 -22.55
CA ASP A 153 0.88 -7.23 -23.69
C ASP A 153 2.18 -6.47 -23.43
N ASN A 154 3.30 -7.08 -23.83
CA ASN A 154 4.67 -6.60 -23.60
C ASN A 154 5.09 -6.40 -22.13
N LYS A 155 4.40 -7.01 -21.16
CA LYS A 155 4.80 -7.04 -19.75
C LYS A 155 4.90 -8.47 -19.20
N GLU A 156 5.62 -8.62 -18.09
CA GLU A 156 5.73 -9.91 -17.41
C GLU A 156 4.36 -10.36 -16.90
N LYS A 157 4.01 -11.62 -17.21
CA LYS A 157 2.79 -12.28 -16.71
C LYS A 157 3.08 -12.98 -15.40
N GLY A 158 2.20 -12.84 -14.42
CA GLY A 158 2.35 -13.50 -13.12
C GLY A 158 1.40 -12.99 -12.07
N PHE A 159 1.54 -13.51 -10.85
CA PHE A 159 0.79 -13.04 -9.70
C PHE A 159 1.36 -11.72 -9.18
N MET A 160 0.50 -10.72 -9.00
CA MET A 160 0.87 -9.37 -8.61
C MET A 160 -0.19 -8.75 -7.68
N TYR A 161 0.25 -7.81 -6.87
CA TYR A 161 -0.60 -6.90 -6.11
C TYR A 161 -0.73 -5.58 -6.86
N LEU A 162 -1.90 -4.96 -6.78
CA LEU A 162 -2.14 -3.62 -7.28
C LEU A 162 -1.99 -2.64 -6.10
N ASP A 163 -0.99 -1.77 -6.18
CA ASP A 163 -0.74 -0.70 -5.21
C ASP A 163 -1.20 0.63 -5.81
N HIS A 164 -1.98 1.39 -5.07
CA HIS A 164 -2.46 2.71 -5.47
C HIS A 164 -1.81 3.76 -4.56
N ARG A 165 -1.13 4.74 -5.17
CA ARG A 165 -0.52 5.85 -4.44
C ARG A 165 -1.09 7.16 -4.93
N SER A 166 -1.49 8.01 -4.00
CA SER A 166 -2.07 9.31 -4.31
C SER A 166 -1.24 10.42 -3.68
N VAL A 167 -0.92 11.46 -4.45
CA VAL A 167 -0.14 12.62 -4.02
C VAL A 167 -0.90 13.92 -4.29
N ASP A 168 -0.70 14.94 -3.46
CA ASP A 168 -1.20 16.29 -3.72
C ASP A 168 -0.37 17.00 -4.80
N GLY A 169 -1.07 17.64 -5.73
CA GLY A 169 -0.47 18.23 -6.91
C GLY A 169 0.39 19.47 -6.71
N LYS A 170 0.38 20.09 -5.52
CA LYS A 170 1.13 21.34 -5.29
C LYS A 170 2.62 21.07 -5.11
N HIS A 171 2.96 20.13 -4.25
CA HIS A 171 4.35 19.80 -3.89
C HIS A 171 4.65 18.29 -3.89
N ASN A 172 3.74 17.45 -4.43
CA ASN A 172 3.86 15.99 -4.44
C ASN A 172 4.06 15.40 -3.04
N LEU A 173 3.32 15.93 -2.07
CA LEU A 173 3.29 15.42 -0.70
C LEU A 173 2.08 14.49 -0.52
N LEU A 174 2.23 13.54 0.42
CA LEU A 174 1.37 12.38 0.74
C LEU A 174 1.90 11.05 0.19
#